data_AF-A0A920J4W8-F1
#
_entry.id   AF-A0A920J4W8-F1
#
_cell.length_a   1.000
_cell.length_b   1.000
_cell.length_c   1.000
_cell.angle_alpha   90.00
_cell.angle_beta   90.00
_cell.angle_gamma   90.00
#
_symmetry.space_group_name_H-M   'P 1'
#
loop_
_entity.id
_entity.type
_entity.pdbx_description
1 polymer ?
#
loop_
_entity_poly.entity_id
_entity_poly.type
_entity_poly.pdbx_seq_one_letter_code
_entity_poly.pdbx_strand_id
1 'polypeptide(L)'
;MREIMEPANLLFTHHLDITGQAGGAVQLLSTICEERLGDGSIALTLLGGLGDVDSAEPSFVLWELGRMVAQNSELSSLFNAGLPDLQLRLRHSAAAKEFMDNFDHFIETFGSRGPNEWETACETWGTNPSSVLTLIDRMRLTDDQNSPSVRSQELSKKREVATLNARQELKGLGSWLFEKALHSSILFSQARERSKTTIVDLIHVARLITRELANRTAEQETTPN
;
A
#
# COMPACT_ATOMS: atom_id res chain seq x y z
N MET A 1 -26.68 13.13 -7.57
CA MET A 1 -25.53 13.64 -6.80
C MET A 1 -25.68 13.38 -5.30
N ARG A 2 -26.80 13.77 -4.66
CA ARG A 2 -27.06 13.51 -3.22
C ARG A 2 -26.96 12.03 -2.81
N GLU A 3 -27.50 11.13 -3.64
CA GLU A 3 -27.47 9.67 -3.44
C GLU A 3 -26.07 9.04 -3.47
N ILE A 4 -25.08 9.71 -4.08
CA ILE A 4 -23.68 9.26 -4.11
C ILE A 4 -22.86 9.95 -3.01
N MET A 5 -23.15 11.22 -2.74
CA MET A 5 -22.43 12.03 -1.75
C MET A 5 -22.68 11.57 -0.31
N GLU A 6 -23.87 11.10 0.02
CA GLU A 6 -24.20 10.64 1.37
C GLU A 6 -23.41 9.37 1.78
N PRO A 7 -23.40 8.28 0.97
CA PRO A 7 -22.53 7.13 1.24
C PRO A 7 -21.05 7.48 1.29
N ALA A 8 -20.58 8.36 0.40
CA ALA A 8 -19.19 8.82 0.40
C ALA A 8 -18.84 9.54 1.71
N ASN A 9 -19.66 10.52 2.13
CA ASN A 9 -19.46 11.24 3.39
C ASN A 9 -19.43 10.30 4.59
N LEU A 10 -20.25 9.25 4.60
CA LEU A 10 -20.26 8.25 5.67
C LEU A 10 -18.94 7.46 5.72
N LEU A 11 -18.41 7.05 4.56
CA LEU A 11 -17.10 6.38 4.49
C LEU A 11 -15.98 7.27 5.04
N PHE A 12 -15.92 8.54 4.62
CA PHE A 12 -14.93 9.48 5.12
C PHE A 12 -15.08 9.74 6.63
N THR A 13 -16.31 9.89 7.13
CA THR A 13 -16.58 10.09 8.56
C THR A 13 -16.07 8.89 9.37
N HIS A 14 -16.43 7.67 8.97
CA HIS A 14 -15.95 6.46 9.63
C HIS A 14 -14.42 6.33 9.55
N HIS A 15 -13.80 6.68 8.42
CA HIS A 15 -12.35 6.65 8.29
C HIS A 15 -11.66 7.62 9.26
N LEU A 16 -12.21 8.82 9.45
CA LEU A 16 -11.69 9.79 10.43
C LEU A 16 -11.86 9.29 11.86
N ASP A 17 -13.02 8.71 12.20
CA ASP A 17 -13.27 8.13 13.52
C ASP A 17 -12.30 6.99 13.83
N ILE A 18 -12.13 6.05 12.89
CA ILE A 18 -11.19 4.94 13.00
C ILE A 18 -9.75 5.45 13.09
N THR A 19 -9.39 6.47 12.31
CA THR A 19 -8.06 7.08 12.35
C THR A 19 -7.77 7.69 13.72
N GLY A 20 -8.74 8.41 14.29
CA GLY A 20 -8.63 8.96 15.64
C GLY A 20 -8.47 7.87 16.70
N GLN A 21 -9.26 6.79 16.60
CA GLN A 21 -9.17 5.64 17.50
C GLN A 21 -7.83 4.90 17.37
N ALA A 22 -7.32 4.73 16.15
CA ALA A 22 -5.99 4.16 15.90
C ALA A 22 -4.90 5.02 16.56
N GLY A 23 -4.93 6.34 16.33
CA GLY A 23 -3.98 7.27 16.95
C GLY A 23 -4.02 7.23 18.48
N GLY A 24 -5.23 7.27 19.07
CA GLY A 24 -5.42 7.21 20.51
C GLY A 24 -4.96 5.88 21.12
N ALA A 25 -5.26 4.76 20.48
CA ALA A 25 -4.83 3.44 20.94
C ALA A 25 -3.30 3.30 20.91
N VAL A 26 -2.65 3.72 19.82
CA VAL A 26 -1.19 3.70 19.68
C VAL A 26 -0.53 4.61 20.70
N GLN A 27 -1.09 5.80 20.95
CA GLN A 27 -0.59 6.72 21.96
C GLN A 27 -0.67 6.11 23.36
N LEU A 28 -1.80 5.48 23.71
CA LEU A 28 -1.94 4.78 24.98
C LEU A 28 -0.93 3.63 25.12
N LEU A 29 -0.74 2.84 24.07
CA LEU A 29 0.25 1.77 24.06
C LEU A 29 1.68 2.31 24.27
N SER A 30 2.03 3.39 23.57
CA SER A 30 3.31 4.09 23.71
C SER A 30 3.53 4.60 25.14
N THR A 31 2.53 5.25 25.73
CA THR A 31 2.59 5.71 27.12
C THR A 31 2.77 4.56 28.10
N ILE A 32 2.08 3.43 27.92
CA ILE A 32 2.27 2.24 28.77
C ILE A 32 3.70 1.69 28.63
N CYS A 33 4.23 1.61 27.41
CA CYS A 33 5.60 1.15 27.18
C CYS A 33 6.62 2.08 27.83
N GLU A 34 6.47 3.40 27.70
CA GLU A 34 7.32 4.39 28.36
C GLU A 34 7.28 4.25 29.89
N GLU A 35 6.09 4.30 30.48
CA GLU A 35 5.93 4.35 31.94
C GLU A 35 6.24 3.03 32.65
N ARG A 36 6.10 1.89 31.95
CA ARG A 36 6.16 0.56 32.58
C ARG A 36 7.31 -0.31 32.07
N LEU A 37 7.83 -0.05 30.87
CA LEU A 37 8.96 -0.75 30.27
C LEU A 37 10.17 0.18 30.05
N GLY A 38 10.03 1.49 30.33
CA GLY A 38 11.10 2.47 30.24
C GLY A 38 11.45 2.93 28.82
N ASP A 39 10.64 2.58 27.82
CA ASP A 39 10.87 2.96 26.41
C ASP A 39 9.56 2.93 25.60
N GLY A 40 9.04 4.11 25.24
CA GLY A 40 7.85 4.27 24.41
C GLY A 40 8.01 3.76 22.98
N SER A 41 9.24 3.68 22.46
CA SER A 41 9.50 3.19 21.10
C SER A 41 9.21 1.70 20.93
N ILE A 42 9.10 0.94 22.03
CA ILE A 42 8.64 -0.46 22.04
C ILE A 42 7.27 -0.58 21.37
N ALA A 43 6.38 0.42 21.50
CA ALA A 43 5.09 0.41 20.83
C ALA A 43 5.20 0.31 19.30
N LEU A 44 6.20 0.96 18.68
CA LEU A 44 6.45 0.82 17.23
C LEU A 44 6.92 -0.59 16.88
N THR A 45 7.73 -1.21 17.74
CA THR A 45 8.18 -2.59 17.56
C THR A 45 7.02 -3.58 17.68
N LEU A 46 6.12 -3.37 18.65
CA LEU A 46 4.92 -4.17 18.88
C LEU A 46 3.92 -4.10 17.71
N LEU A 47 3.93 -2.99 16.98
CA LEU A 47 3.09 -2.77 15.80
C LEU A 47 3.86 -3.01 14.48
N GLY A 48 5.08 -3.54 14.57
CA GLY A 48 5.88 -3.90 13.42
C GLY A 48 5.35 -5.16 12.73
N GLY A 49 5.31 -5.12 11.39
CA GLY A 49 5.03 -6.30 10.56
C GLY A 49 3.68 -6.96 10.82
N LEU A 50 2.63 -6.20 11.14
CA LEU A 50 1.31 -6.71 11.56
C LEU A 50 0.64 -7.71 10.60
N GLY A 51 1.10 -7.81 9.34
CA GLY A 51 0.42 -8.57 8.31
C GLY A 51 -0.94 -7.94 7.96
N ASP A 52 -1.53 -8.31 6.83
CA ASP A 52 -2.84 -7.80 6.40
C ASP A 52 -3.00 -6.27 6.44
N VAL A 53 -1.92 -5.56 6.11
CA VAL A 53 -1.92 -4.12 5.91
C VAL A 53 -1.98 -3.90 4.40
N ASP A 54 -3.15 -3.56 3.87
CA ASP A 54 -3.40 -3.40 2.44
C ASP A 54 -2.35 -2.51 1.74
N SER A 55 -1.81 -1.50 2.45
CA SER A 55 -0.79 -0.61 1.91
C SER A 55 0.57 -1.26 1.66
N ALA A 56 0.85 -2.42 2.27
CA ALA A 56 2.11 -3.15 2.08
C ALA A 56 2.03 -4.15 0.92
N GLU A 57 0.84 -4.68 0.61
CA GLU A 57 0.63 -5.73 -0.39
C GLU A 57 1.24 -5.43 -1.78
N PRO A 58 1.08 -4.21 -2.36
CA PRO A 58 1.67 -3.92 -3.67
C PRO A 58 3.19 -4.08 -3.70
N SER A 59 3.87 -3.82 -2.58
CA SER A 59 5.33 -3.91 -2.53
C SER A 59 5.85 -5.33 -2.73
N PHE A 60 5.11 -6.35 -2.26
CA PHE A 60 5.44 -7.75 -2.46
C PHE A 60 5.28 -8.14 -3.93
N VAL A 61 4.17 -7.76 -4.56
CA VAL A 61 3.91 -8.07 -5.97
C VAL A 61 4.92 -7.36 -6.89
N LEU A 62 5.22 -6.09 -6.62
CA LEU A 62 6.27 -5.35 -7.35
C LEU A 62 7.64 -6.02 -7.22
N TRP A 63 7.95 -6.56 -6.05
CA TRP A 63 9.20 -7.28 -5.82
C TRP A 63 9.28 -8.53 -6.69
N GLU A 64 8.22 -9.35 -6.70
CA GLU A 64 8.16 -10.57 -7.53
C GLU A 64 8.23 -10.24 -9.03
N LEU A 65 7.51 -9.22 -9.49
CA LEU A 65 7.63 -8.71 -10.87
C LEU A 65 9.08 -8.28 -11.18
N GLY A 66 9.76 -7.63 -10.24
CA GLY A 66 11.18 -7.31 -10.36
C GLY A 66 12.07 -8.55 -10.47
N ARG A 67 11.80 -9.59 -9.69
CA ARG A 67 12.55 -10.86 -9.76
C ARG A 67 12.30 -11.60 -11.07
N MET A 68 11.07 -11.61 -11.59
CA MET A 68 10.77 -12.16 -12.92
C MET A 68 11.65 -11.53 -14.01
N VAL A 69 11.82 -10.20 -13.96
CA VAL A 69 12.70 -9.49 -14.91
C VAL A 69 14.17 -9.84 -14.68
N ALA A 70 14.64 -9.87 -13.43
CA ALA A 70 16.04 -10.16 -13.10
C ALA A 70 16.47 -11.59 -13.50
N GLN A 71 15.55 -12.55 -13.43
CA GLN A 71 15.82 -13.97 -13.72
C GLN A 71 15.68 -14.33 -15.20
N ASN A 72 15.12 -13.43 -16.02
CA ASN A 72 14.93 -13.64 -17.46
C ASN A 72 15.80 -12.67 -18.26
N SER A 73 16.75 -13.21 -19.03
CA SER A 73 17.71 -12.41 -19.81
C SER A 73 17.05 -11.54 -20.88
N GLU A 74 15.98 -12.02 -21.52
CA GLU A 74 15.26 -11.25 -22.55
C GLU A 74 14.48 -10.09 -21.94
N LEU A 75 13.77 -10.32 -20.83
CA LEU A 75 13.11 -9.26 -20.06
C LEU A 75 14.13 -8.24 -19.58
N SER A 76 15.23 -8.69 -18.97
CA SER A 76 16.32 -7.80 -18.54
C SER A 76 16.88 -6.98 -19.69
N SER A 77 17.05 -7.55 -20.88
CA SER A 77 17.49 -6.80 -22.07
C SER A 77 16.48 -5.72 -22.48
N LEU A 78 15.17 -6.02 -22.42
CA LEU A 78 14.12 -5.03 -22.73
C LEU A 78 14.15 -3.87 -21.73
N PHE A 79 14.30 -4.13 -20.43
CA PHE A 79 14.43 -3.07 -19.43
C PHE A 79 15.74 -2.27 -19.59
N ASN A 80 16.85 -2.94 -19.90
CA ASN A 80 18.16 -2.29 -20.10
C ASN A 80 18.18 -1.35 -21.33
N ALA A 81 17.31 -1.57 -22.32
CA ALA A 81 17.14 -0.67 -23.45
C ALA A 81 16.47 0.67 -23.08
N GLY A 82 16.06 0.85 -21.82
CA GLY A 82 15.47 2.08 -21.28
C GLY A 82 13.99 1.94 -20.95
N LEU A 83 13.44 2.96 -20.28
CA LEU A 83 12.02 3.06 -19.93
C LEU A 83 11.10 3.63 -21.02
N PRO A 84 11.56 4.52 -21.93
CA PRO A 84 10.72 4.99 -23.03
C PRO A 84 10.17 3.81 -23.86
N ASP A 85 8.86 3.88 -24.14
CA ASP A 85 8.08 2.87 -24.87
C ASP A 85 8.23 1.43 -24.34
N LEU A 86 8.70 1.25 -23.10
CA LEU A 86 9.00 -0.07 -22.54
C LEU A 86 7.76 -0.97 -22.51
N GLN A 87 6.63 -0.41 -22.09
CA GLN A 87 5.37 -1.15 -22.08
C GLN A 87 5.01 -1.67 -23.47
N LEU A 88 5.17 -0.85 -24.51
CA LEU A 88 4.89 -1.25 -25.89
C LEU A 88 5.84 -2.36 -26.35
N ARG A 89 7.13 -2.25 -26.04
CA ARG A 89 8.12 -3.28 -26.38
C ARG A 89 7.86 -4.61 -25.66
N LEU A 90 7.47 -4.55 -24.39
CA LEU A 90 7.09 -5.73 -23.62
C LEU A 90 5.83 -6.40 -24.21
N ARG A 91 4.81 -5.62 -24.58
CA ARG A 91 3.58 -6.16 -25.21
C ARG A 91 3.82 -6.87 -26.54
N HIS A 92 4.83 -6.45 -27.29
CA HIS A 92 5.20 -7.08 -28.56
C HIS A 92 6.20 -8.23 -28.42
N SER A 93 6.71 -8.49 -27.21
CA SER A 93 7.65 -9.57 -26.96
C SER A 93 6.90 -10.82 -26.49
N ALA A 94 7.00 -11.91 -27.25
CA ALA A 94 6.45 -13.20 -26.83
C ALA A 94 7.03 -13.69 -25.50
N ALA A 95 8.31 -13.40 -25.24
CA ALA A 95 8.98 -13.75 -23.99
C ALA A 95 8.49 -12.95 -22.77
N ALA A 96 7.80 -11.83 -22.99
CA ALA A 96 7.27 -11.01 -21.92
C ALA A 96 5.80 -11.28 -21.60
N LYS A 97 5.16 -12.25 -22.27
CA LYS A 97 3.72 -12.50 -22.11
C LYS A 97 3.31 -12.72 -20.65
N GLU A 98 3.97 -13.65 -19.96
CA GLU A 98 3.65 -13.95 -18.55
C GLU A 98 3.90 -12.74 -17.63
N PHE A 99 5.01 -12.03 -17.82
CA PHE A 99 5.28 -10.79 -17.08
C PHE A 99 4.18 -9.75 -17.30
N MET A 100 3.72 -9.61 -18.54
CA MET A 100 2.70 -8.65 -18.93
C MET A 100 1.31 -9.03 -18.40
N ASP A 101 0.99 -10.33 -18.32
CA ASP A 101 -0.25 -10.82 -17.67
C ASP A 101 -0.23 -10.50 -16.16
N ASN A 102 0.89 -10.74 -15.48
CA ASN A 102 1.05 -10.38 -14.06
C ASN A 102 1.06 -8.87 -13.83
N PHE A 103 1.65 -8.10 -14.75
CA PHE A 103 1.62 -6.64 -14.71
C PHE A 103 0.20 -6.11 -14.87
N ASP A 104 -0.60 -6.67 -15.78
CA ASP A 104 -2.00 -6.26 -15.93
C ASP A 104 -2.82 -6.57 -14.69
N HIS A 105 -2.63 -7.75 -14.10
CA HIS A 105 -3.29 -8.09 -12.85
C HIS A 105 -2.89 -7.15 -11.70
N PHE A 106 -1.62 -6.72 -11.65
CA PHE A 106 -1.18 -5.70 -10.70
C PHE A 106 -1.90 -4.36 -10.91
N ILE A 107 -2.04 -3.91 -12.16
CA ILE A 107 -2.73 -2.65 -12.48
C ILE A 107 -4.23 -2.75 -12.18
N GLU A 108 -4.87 -3.88 -12.46
CA GLU A 108 -6.28 -4.13 -12.13
C GLU A 108 -6.51 -4.08 -10.62
N THR A 109 -5.63 -4.71 -9.84
CA THR A 109 -5.79 -4.84 -8.39
C THR A 109 -5.39 -3.58 -7.63
N PHE A 110 -4.31 -2.90 -8.06
CA PHE A 110 -3.70 -1.79 -7.33
C PHE A 110 -3.69 -0.47 -8.09
N GLY A 111 -4.38 -0.36 -9.22
CA GLY A 111 -4.37 0.82 -10.08
C GLY A 111 -4.87 2.11 -9.43
N SER A 112 -5.66 2.01 -8.35
CA SER A 112 -6.11 3.15 -7.55
C SER A 112 -5.00 3.80 -6.73
N ARG A 113 -3.90 3.08 -6.50
CA ARG A 113 -2.78 3.51 -5.66
C ARG A 113 -1.76 4.32 -6.44
N GLY A 114 -1.02 5.15 -5.73
CA GLY A 114 0.06 5.96 -6.31
C GLY A 114 0.42 7.18 -5.46
N PRO A 115 1.38 8.00 -5.90
CA PRO A 115 1.67 9.27 -5.24
C PRO A 115 0.42 10.15 -5.17
N ASN A 116 0.15 10.75 -4.00
CA ASN A 116 -1.01 11.62 -3.78
C ASN A 116 -2.36 10.98 -4.16
N GLU A 117 -2.54 9.69 -3.86
CA GLU A 117 -3.74 8.89 -4.21
C GLU A 117 -5.08 9.45 -3.71
N TRP A 118 -5.08 10.31 -2.68
CA TRP A 118 -6.26 11.02 -2.18
C TRP A 118 -6.75 12.15 -3.09
N GLU A 119 -5.92 12.60 -4.04
CA GLU A 119 -6.22 13.77 -4.88
C GLU A 119 -6.70 13.33 -6.26
N THR A 120 -7.96 13.61 -6.62
CA THR A 120 -8.57 13.14 -7.89
C THR A 120 -7.81 13.60 -9.13
N ALA A 121 -7.14 14.75 -9.07
CA ALA A 121 -6.37 15.30 -10.18
C ALA A 121 -5.01 14.61 -10.41
N CYS A 122 -4.46 13.92 -9.41
CA CYS A 122 -3.15 13.28 -9.51
C CYS A 122 -3.18 11.95 -10.30
N GLU A 123 -2.04 11.60 -10.88
CA GLU A 123 -1.83 10.30 -11.53
C GLU A 123 -1.73 9.18 -10.49
N THR A 124 -2.30 8.02 -10.82
CA THR A 124 -2.13 6.76 -10.08
C THR A 124 -1.46 5.73 -10.97
N TRP A 125 -1.16 4.55 -10.43
CA TRP A 125 -0.63 3.44 -11.22
C TRP A 125 -1.55 3.02 -12.36
N GLY A 126 -2.87 3.07 -12.15
CA GLY A 126 -3.87 2.78 -13.17
C GLY A 126 -3.94 3.82 -14.29
N THR A 127 -3.74 5.11 -13.99
CA THR A 127 -3.76 6.17 -15.01
C THR A 127 -2.40 6.40 -15.68
N ASN A 128 -1.31 6.04 -14.99
CA ASN A 128 0.05 6.05 -15.52
C ASN A 128 0.81 4.75 -15.18
N PRO A 129 0.56 3.65 -15.91
CA PRO A 129 1.23 2.36 -15.68
C PRO A 129 2.75 2.40 -15.87
N SER A 130 3.29 3.35 -16.63
CA SER A 130 4.74 3.49 -16.82
C SER A 130 5.49 3.78 -15.52
N SER A 131 4.82 4.41 -14.54
CA SER A 131 5.38 4.62 -13.20
C SER A 131 5.64 3.29 -12.47
N VAL A 132 4.81 2.27 -12.69
CA VAL A 132 4.97 0.92 -12.13
C VAL A 132 6.18 0.22 -12.74
N LEU A 133 6.35 0.32 -14.07
CA LEU A 133 7.54 -0.22 -14.74
C LEU A 133 8.83 0.45 -14.25
N THR A 134 8.77 1.73 -13.87
CA THR A 134 9.90 2.43 -13.24
C THR A 134 10.24 1.82 -11.87
N LEU A 135 9.22 1.50 -11.05
CA LEU A 135 9.43 0.84 -9.76
C LEU A 135 10.02 -0.56 -9.94
N ILE A 136 9.50 -1.34 -10.89
CA ILE A 136 10.01 -2.68 -11.22
C ILE A 136 11.46 -2.62 -11.71
N ASP A 137 11.82 -1.64 -12.55
CA ASP A 137 13.20 -1.44 -13.01
C ASP A 137 14.16 -1.14 -11.85
N ARG A 138 13.71 -0.44 -10.81
CA ARG A 138 14.53 -0.27 -9.59
C ARG A 138 14.59 -1.57 -8.80
N MET A 139 13.45 -2.21 -8.55
CA MET A 139 13.36 -3.39 -7.69
C MET A 139 14.11 -4.60 -8.24
N ARG A 140 14.18 -4.79 -9.58
CA ARG A 140 14.94 -5.90 -10.19
C ARG A 140 16.45 -5.82 -9.94
N LEU A 141 16.97 -4.63 -9.60
CA LEU A 141 18.39 -4.39 -9.34
C LEU A 141 18.72 -4.39 -7.84
N THR A 142 17.70 -4.44 -6.99
CA THR A 142 17.86 -4.44 -5.54
C THR A 142 18.35 -5.81 -5.05
N ASP A 143 19.24 -5.79 -4.07
CA ASP A 143 19.73 -6.96 -3.35
C ASP A 143 18.61 -7.69 -2.60
N ASP A 144 18.63 -9.01 -2.62
CA ASP A 144 17.58 -9.88 -2.06
C ASP A 144 17.32 -9.66 -0.56
N GLN A 145 18.31 -9.17 0.21
CA GLN A 145 18.13 -8.84 1.62
C GLN A 145 17.16 -7.68 1.86
N ASN A 146 16.91 -6.86 0.84
CA ASN A 146 15.93 -5.77 0.91
C ASN A 146 14.54 -6.20 0.45
N SER A 147 14.30 -7.51 0.25
CA SER A 147 12.97 -8.02 -0.06
C SER A 147 11.95 -7.59 0.99
N PRO A 148 10.75 -7.12 0.58
CA PRO A 148 9.65 -6.85 1.51
C PRO A 148 9.31 -8.05 2.40
N SER A 149 9.44 -9.27 1.87
CA SER A 149 9.24 -10.53 2.61
C SER A 149 10.25 -10.72 3.73
N VAL A 150 11.54 -10.51 3.44
CA VAL A 150 12.61 -10.60 4.45
C VAL A 150 12.39 -9.56 5.54
N ARG A 151 12.18 -8.30 5.16
CA ARG A 151 11.92 -7.21 6.10
C ARG A 151 10.68 -7.44 6.95
N SER A 152 9.60 -7.94 6.35
CA SER A 152 8.35 -8.27 7.06
C SER A 152 8.57 -9.37 8.11
N GLN A 153 9.31 -10.43 7.74
CA GLN A 153 9.65 -11.52 8.67
C GLN A 153 10.52 -11.03 9.83
N GLU A 154 11.51 -10.16 9.57
CA GLU A 154 12.33 -9.56 10.63
C GLU A 154 11.49 -8.72 11.60
N LEU A 155 10.58 -7.90 11.08
CA LEU A 155 9.67 -7.11 11.90
C LEU A 155 8.73 -8.00 12.73
N SER A 156 8.19 -9.09 12.17
CA SER A 156 7.37 -10.06 12.91
C SER A 156 8.14 -10.70 14.07
N LYS A 157 9.38 -11.14 13.83
CA LYS A 157 10.23 -11.73 14.88
C LYS A 157 10.52 -10.74 15.99
N LYS A 158 10.86 -9.49 15.65
CA LYS A 158 11.10 -8.42 16.64
C LYS A 158 9.84 -8.14 17.46
N ARG A 159 8.68 -8.10 16.82
CA ARG A 159 7.38 -7.95 17.51
C ARG A 159 7.15 -9.09 18.48
N GLU A 160 7.29 -10.35 18.04
CA GLU A 160 7.04 -11.52 18.89
C GLU A 160 7.90 -11.50 20.15
N VAL A 161 9.18 -11.19 20.02
CA VAL A 161 10.10 -11.03 21.16
C VAL A 161 9.67 -9.86 22.06
N ALA A 162 9.36 -8.69 21.50
CA ALA A 162 8.91 -7.53 22.27
C ALA A 162 7.60 -7.80 23.03
N THR A 163 6.66 -8.50 22.40
CA THR A 163 5.39 -8.91 23.01
C THR A 163 5.63 -9.88 24.17
N LEU A 164 6.52 -10.87 24.00
CA LEU A 164 6.87 -11.80 25.07
C LEU A 164 7.53 -11.08 26.25
N ASN A 165 8.50 -10.21 26.00
CA ASN A 165 9.19 -9.45 27.04
C ASN A 165 8.21 -8.55 27.81
N ALA A 166 7.36 -7.79 27.11
CA ALA A 166 6.35 -6.94 27.74
C ALA A 166 5.40 -7.74 28.64
N ARG A 167 4.96 -8.93 28.20
CA ARG A 167 4.10 -9.83 29.00
C ARG A 167 4.82 -10.41 30.23
N GLN A 168 6.12 -10.62 30.14
CA GLN A 168 6.92 -11.11 31.27
C GLN A 168 7.12 -10.03 32.33
N GLU A 169 7.36 -8.79 31.92
CA GLU A 169 7.61 -7.66 32.83
C GLU A 169 6.34 -7.11 33.46
N LEU A 170 5.26 -6.98 32.68
CA LEU A 170 4.01 -6.39 33.16
C LEU A 170 3.19 -7.38 33.97
N LYS A 171 2.59 -6.90 35.08
CA LYS A 171 1.73 -7.69 35.98
C LYS A 171 0.48 -6.91 36.38
N GLY A 172 -0.55 -7.65 36.82
CA GLY A 172 -1.79 -7.08 37.35
C GLY A 172 -2.45 -6.10 36.37
N LEU A 173 -2.81 -4.92 36.88
CA LEU A 173 -3.46 -3.87 36.08
C LEU A 173 -2.61 -3.39 34.90
N GLY A 174 -1.28 -3.36 35.03
CA GLY A 174 -0.39 -2.95 33.93
C GLY A 174 -0.43 -3.92 32.76
N SER A 175 -0.46 -5.23 33.05
CA SER A 175 -0.61 -6.27 32.01
C SER A 175 -1.99 -6.18 31.34
N TRP A 176 -3.06 -5.99 32.11
CA TRP A 176 -4.41 -5.86 31.54
C TRP A 176 -4.54 -4.63 30.62
N LEU A 177 -4.05 -3.46 31.07
CA LEU A 177 -4.06 -2.24 30.26
C LEU A 177 -3.24 -2.41 28.98
N PHE A 178 -2.06 -3.03 29.09
CA PHE A 178 -1.19 -3.31 27.94
C PHE A 178 -1.89 -4.17 26.89
N GLU A 179 -2.51 -5.29 27.27
CA GLU A 179 -3.21 -6.16 26.31
C GLU A 179 -4.37 -5.43 25.62
N LYS A 180 -5.11 -4.58 26.36
CA LYS A 180 -6.18 -3.77 25.77
C LYS A 180 -5.65 -2.72 24.81
N ALA A 181 -4.57 -2.02 25.18
CA ALA A 181 -3.95 -1.03 24.32
C ALA A 181 -3.34 -1.66 23.06
N LEU A 182 -2.64 -2.80 23.20
CA LEU A 182 -2.06 -3.55 22.09
C LEU A 182 -3.13 -4.04 21.13
N HIS A 183 -4.16 -4.72 21.65
CA HIS A 183 -5.25 -5.24 20.83
C HIS A 183 -5.97 -4.13 20.06
N SER A 184 -6.35 -3.04 20.74
CA SER A 184 -7.00 -1.90 20.10
C SER A 184 -6.09 -1.23 19.05
N SER A 185 -4.80 -1.10 19.33
CA SER A 185 -3.83 -0.51 18.39
C SER A 185 -3.75 -1.33 17.11
N ILE A 186 -3.70 -2.66 17.21
CA ILE A 186 -3.67 -3.57 16.06
C ILE A 186 -4.98 -3.45 15.27
N LEU A 187 -6.11 -3.61 15.96
CA LEU A 187 -7.44 -3.61 15.36
C LEU A 187 -7.72 -2.31 14.59
N PHE A 188 -7.55 -1.16 15.24
CA PHE A 188 -7.85 0.13 14.63
C PHE A 188 -6.84 0.52 13.57
N SER A 189 -5.57 0.13 13.69
CA SER A 189 -4.58 0.34 12.61
C SER A 189 -4.95 -0.44 11.36
N GLN A 190 -5.32 -1.71 11.47
CA GLN A 190 -5.76 -2.51 10.33
C GLN A 190 -7.08 -1.97 9.73
N ALA A 191 -8.04 -1.59 10.58
CA ALA A 191 -9.30 -0.98 10.12
C ALA A 191 -9.07 0.36 9.39
N ARG A 192 -8.10 1.15 9.84
CA ARG A 192 -7.71 2.41 9.18
C ARG A 192 -7.19 2.16 7.77
N GLU A 193 -6.32 1.17 7.59
CA GLU A 193 -5.76 0.86 6.28
C GLU A 193 -6.83 0.33 5.32
N ARG A 194 -7.72 -0.56 5.79
CA ARG A 194 -8.85 -1.06 4.99
C ARG A 194 -9.82 0.05 4.56
N SER A 195 -10.23 0.89 5.52
CA SER A 195 -11.11 2.03 5.21
C SER A 195 -10.46 3.02 4.24
N LYS A 196 -9.15 3.25 4.37
CA LYS A 196 -8.38 4.03 3.40
C LYS A 196 -8.44 3.40 2.01
N THR A 197 -8.18 2.10 1.88
CA THR A 197 -8.21 1.38 0.60
C THR A 197 -9.55 1.58 -0.09
N THR A 198 -10.66 1.31 0.61
CA THR A 198 -12.02 1.51 0.06
C THR A 198 -12.25 2.95 -0.44
N ILE A 199 -11.79 3.96 0.31
CA ILE A 199 -11.97 5.35 -0.10
C ILE A 199 -11.09 5.71 -1.30
N VAL A 200 -9.84 5.24 -1.33
CA VAL A 200 -8.93 5.46 -2.45
C VAL A 200 -9.47 4.84 -3.74
N ASP A 201 -10.09 3.66 -3.66
CA ASP A 201 -10.77 3.04 -4.80
C ASP A 201 -11.96 3.88 -5.29
N LEU A 202 -12.78 4.40 -4.37
CA LEU A 202 -13.88 5.31 -4.71
C LEU A 202 -13.36 6.60 -5.38
N ILE A 203 -12.29 7.20 -4.86
CA ILE A 203 -11.63 8.36 -5.45
C ILE A 203 -11.12 8.02 -6.86
N HIS A 204 -10.58 6.82 -7.06
CA HIS A 204 -10.10 6.37 -8.37
C HIS A 204 -11.23 6.22 -9.39
N VAL A 205 -12.40 5.73 -9.01
CA VAL A 205 -13.58 5.72 -9.89
C VAL A 205 -13.93 7.13 -10.34
N ALA A 206 -14.00 8.09 -9.41
CA ALA A 206 -14.27 9.49 -9.75
C ALA A 206 -13.20 10.07 -10.70
N ARG A 207 -11.93 9.78 -10.43
CA ARG A 207 -10.78 10.17 -11.26
C ARG A 207 -10.92 9.66 -12.71
N LEU A 208 -11.26 8.38 -12.89
CA LEU A 208 -11.45 7.79 -14.22
C LEU A 208 -12.63 8.42 -14.96
N ILE A 209 -13.75 8.66 -14.28
CA ILE A 209 -14.92 9.33 -14.87
C ILE A 209 -14.56 10.74 -15.35
N THR A 210 -13.90 11.54 -14.50
CA THR A 210 -13.53 12.92 -14.87
C THR A 210 -12.57 12.95 -16.05
N ARG A 211 -11.60 12.03 -16.11
CA ARG A 211 -10.65 11.93 -17.24
C ARG A 211 -11.34 11.52 -18.53
N GLU A 212 -12.24 10.54 -18.49
CA GLU A 212 -13.00 10.11 -19.65
C GLU A 212 -13.87 11.25 -20.21
N LEU A 213 -14.54 12.00 -19.33
CA LEU A 213 -15.32 13.18 -19.75
C LEU A 213 -14.43 14.26 -20.40
N ALA A 214 -13.25 14.50 -19.84
CA ALA A 214 -12.29 15.45 -20.40
C ALA A 214 -11.82 15.02 -21.80
N ASN A 215 -11.49 13.73 -21.99
CA ASN A 215 -11.07 13.19 -23.27
C ASN A 215 -12.16 13.34 -24.33
N ARG A 216 -13.41 12.96 -24.03
CA ARG A 216 -14.53 13.11 -24.97
C ARG A 216 -14.81 14.55 -25.35
N THR A 217 -14.68 15.47 -24.39
CA THR A 217 -14.88 16.89 -24.64
C THR A 217 -13.79 17.42 -25.59
N ALA A 218 -12.53 17.04 -25.37
CA ALA A 218 -11.42 17.41 -26.24
C ALA A 218 -11.59 16.84 -27.67
N GLU A 219 -12.03 15.58 -27.80
CA GLU A 219 -12.30 14.96 -29.10
C GLU A 219 -13.39 15.72 -29.88
N GLN A 220 -14.46 16.13 -29.21
CA GLN A 220 -15.55 16.92 -29.80
C GLN A 220 -15.08 18.30 -30.28
N GLU A 221 -14.21 18.99 -29.53
CA GLU A 221 -13.65 20.28 -29.93
C GLU A 221 -12.69 20.17 -31.12
N THR A 222 -12.02 19.03 -31.29
CA THR A 222 -11.11 18.78 -32.42
C THR A 222 -11.79 18.30 -33.71
N THR A 223 -13.09 18.01 -33.68
CA THR A 223 -13.84 17.59 -34.88
C THR A 223 -14.49 18.83 -35.52
N PRO A 224 -14.02 19.32 -36.69
CA PRO A 224 -14.64 20.47 -37.33
C PRO A 224 -16.05 20.10 -37.84
N ASN A 225 -17.02 21.01 -37.63
CA ASN A 225 -18.35 20.96 -38.26
C ASN A 225 -18.27 20.95 -39.78
#